data_AF-A0A9P7Z1S6-F1
#
_entry.id   AF-A0A9P7Z1S6-F1
#
_cell.length_a   1.000
_cell.length_b   1.000
_cell.length_c   1.000
_cell.angle_alpha   90.00
_cell.angle_beta   90.00
_cell.angle_gamma   90.00
#
_symmetry.space_group_name_H-M   'P 1'
#
loop_
_entity.id
_entity.type
_entity.pdbx_description
1 polymer ?
#
loop_
_entity_poly.entity_id
_entity_poly.type
_entity_poly.pdbx_seq_one_letter_code
_entity_poly.pdbx_strand_id
1 'polypeptide(L)'
;MYIPPGPKPNIPKRYQKLKRSEPNKAKKLYEREPEYIFHEDLRYALNDPDGALEWEAKYGVPFHKVHQTKQAANGMVNLSYDELVRGAKALIWAHTPEALAAERTRRDECKKMEKQKRQEAIAEKMRSKEVQKKREMERKKQEELDARIEESLRRGGERRAARTWQGRWRLARSSAEKWDIYIAAWNANTSGKAQLGMDDIPWPVSSGRFEDLNKESVKGFLSRAPRDKMWGGERPLLKEIISLVKAERIRWHPDTVQRHFGGQGVDIEVLKAVNEVSSLINEVWSDIN
;
A
#
# COMPACT_ATOMS: atom_id res chain seq x y z
N MET A 1 8.96 -81.63 43.42
CA MET A 1 8.21 -81.47 42.15
C MET A 1 9.11 -81.95 41.02
N TYR A 2 8.74 -83.07 40.41
CA TYR A 2 9.45 -83.70 39.31
C TYR A 2 9.06 -82.95 38.02
N ILE A 3 9.98 -82.17 37.46
CA ILE A 3 9.77 -81.48 36.17
C ILE A 3 9.94 -82.55 35.08
N PRO A 4 8.89 -82.91 34.33
CA PRO A 4 9.02 -83.91 33.29
C PRO A 4 10.03 -83.43 32.24
N PRO A 5 10.88 -84.32 31.70
CA PRO A 5 11.80 -83.95 30.64
C PRO A 5 10.99 -83.41 29.46
N GLY A 6 11.27 -82.17 29.06
CA GLY A 6 10.62 -81.52 27.94
C GLY A 6 10.69 -82.37 26.66
N PRO A 7 9.76 -82.16 25.72
CA PRO A 7 9.73 -82.90 24.47
C PRO A 7 11.10 -82.82 23.78
N LYS A 8 11.67 -83.99 23.49
CA LYS A 8 12.98 -84.09 22.82
C LYS A 8 12.92 -83.26 21.53
N PRO A 9 13.93 -82.41 21.24
CA PRO A 9 13.94 -81.60 20.03
C PRO A 9 13.74 -82.52 18.82
N ASN A 10 12.73 -82.22 18.00
CA ASN A 10 12.44 -82.99 16.80
C ASN A 10 13.57 -82.75 15.80
N ILE A 11 14.52 -83.68 15.78
CA ILE A 11 15.69 -83.64 14.93
C ILE A 11 15.20 -83.79 13.47
N PRO A 12 15.32 -82.75 12.62
CA PRO A 12 14.87 -82.81 11.24
C PRO A 12 15.43 -84.05 10.54
N LYS A 13 14.67 -84.68 9.64
CA LYS A 13 15.02 -85.97 9.01
C LYS A 13 16.44 -85.99 8.43
N ARG A 14 16.98 -84.84 7.98
CA ARG A 14 18.35 -84.68 7.48
C ARG A 14 19.45 -84.99 8.52
N TYR A 15 19.23 -84.73 9.80
CA TYR A 15 20.18 -85.01 10.88
C TYR A 15 20.13 -86.46 11.38
N GLN A 16 19.15 -87.24 10.91
CA GLN A 16 19.07 -88.67 11.21
C GLN A 16 20.11 -89.49 10.42
N LYS A 17 20.57 -88.99 9.26
CA LYS A 17 21.67 -89.61 8.49
C LYS A 17 23.05 -89.35 9.12
N LEU A 18 23.32 -88.15 9.65
CA LEU A 18 24.57 -87.87 10.39
C LEU A 18 24.69 -88.66 11.71
N LYS A 19 23.54 -88.98 12.33
CA LYS A 19 23.47 -89.85 13.52
C LYS A 19 24.04 -91.26 13.29
N ARG A 20 24.11 -91.73 12.03
CA ARG A 20 24.58 -93.08 11.71
C ARG A 20 26.11 -93.21 11.60
N SER A 21 26.86 -92.13 11.35
CA SER A 21 28.32 -92.20 11.23
C SER A 21 29.09 -91.66 12.46
N GLU A 22 28.63 -90.58 13.11
CA GLU A 22 29.25 -90.08 14.37
C GLU A 22 28.19 -89.43 15.31
N PRO A 23 27.45 -90.22 16.10
CA PRO A 23 26.30 -89.74 16.87
C PRO A 23 26.61 -88.72 17.98
N ASN A 24 27.86 -88.69 18.49
CA ASN A 24 28.24 -87.82 19.62
C ASN A 24 28.80 -86.44 19.20
N LYS A 25 29.36 -86.29 18.00
CA LYS A 25 29.84 -84.97 17.50
C LYS A 25 28.69 -84.13 16.96
N ALA A 26 27.81 -84.73 16.15
CA ALA A 26 26.65 -84.03 15.61
C ALA A 26 25.72 -83.51 16.73
N LYS A 27 25.53 -84.30 17.80
CA LYS A 27 24.69 -83.93 18.94
C LYS A 27 25.33 -82.84 19.83
N LYS A 28 26.64 -82.91 20.10
CA LYS A 28 27.38 -81.87 20.86
C LYS A 28 27.50 -80.55 20.12
N LEU A 29 27.59 -80.56 18.78
CA LEU A 29 27.61 -79.34 17.95
C LEU A 29 26.22 -78.70 17.86
N TYR A 30 25.16 -79.51 17.78
CA TYR A 30 23.77 -79.05 17.80
C TYR A 30 23.36 -78.35 19.12
N GLU A 31 23.93 -78.80 20.24
CA GLU A 31 23.58 -78.30 21.57
C GLU A 31 24.28 -76.99 21.97
N ARG A 32 25.32 -76.54 21.24
CA ARG A 32 26.16 -75.43 21.69
C ARG A 32 26.13 -74.14 20.88
N GLU A 33 25.79 -74.11 19.60
CA GLU A 33 25.91 -72.86 18.83
C GLU A 33 24.69 -72.59 17.93
N PRO A 34 23.78 -71.68 18.33
CA PRO A 34 22.70 -71.17 17.49
C PRO A 34 23.17 -70.64 16.14
N GLU A 35 24.41 -70.13 16.10
CA GLU A 35 25.09 -69.70 14.88
C GLU A 35 25.34 -70.86 13.92
N TYR A 36 25.86 -71.98 14.40
CA TYR A 36 26.12 -73.14 13.56
C TYR A 36 24.83 -73.65 12.88
N ILE A 37 23.73 -73.69 13.63
CA ILE A 37 22.41 -74.09 13.10
C ILE A 37 21.94 -73.11 12.01
N PHE A 38 22.11 -71.81 12.23
CA PHE A 38 21.75 -70.78 11.26
C PHE A 38 22.53 -70.95 9.95
N HIS A 39 23.85 -71.14 10.05
CA HIS A 39 24.73 -71.37 8.91
C HIS A 39 24.36 -72.65 8.14
N GLU A 40 24.10 -73.75 8.84
CA GLU A 40 23.66 -75.00 8.20
C GLU A 40 22.30 -74.88 7.52
N ASP A 41 21.32 -74.23 8.16
CA ASP A 41 19.99 -74.00 7.59
C ASP A 41 20.09 -73.14 6.32
N LEU A 42 20.90 -72.08 6.35
CA LEU A 42 21.15 -71.22 5.18
C LEU A 42 21.83 -72.01 4.05
N ARG A 43 22.82 -72.83 4.40
CA ARG A 43 23.53 -73.68 3.44
C ARG A 43 22.60 -74.74 2.84
N TYR A 44 21.69 -75.31 3.63
CA TYR A 44 20.71 -76.27 3.13
C TYR A 44 19.71 -75.60 2.19
N ALA A 45 19.18 -74.45 2.57
CA ALA A 45 18.26 -73.68 1.74
C ALA A 45 18.87 -73.22 0.40
N LEU A 46 20.18 -72.95 0.36
CA LEU A 46 20.89 -72.62 -0.87
C LEU A 46 21.06 -73.80 -1.84
N ASN A 47 21.07 -75.03 -1.34
CA ASN A 47 21.40 -76.22 -2.11
C ASN A 47 20.17 -77.07 -2.47
N ASP A 48 19.03 -76.83 -1.82
CA ASP A 48 17.82 -77.65 -1.96
C ASP A 48 16.55 -76.76 -1.90
N PRO A 49 15.64 -76.83 -2.88
CA PRO A 49 14.36 -76.13 -2.83
C PRO A 49 13.50 -76.50 -1.61
N ASP A 50 13.58 -77.73 -1.10
CA ASP A 50 12.89 -78.12 0.14
C ASP A 50 13.48 -77.38 1.36
N GLY A 51 14.79 -77.13 1.34
CA GLY A 51 15.47 -76.31 2.34
C GLY A 51 15.06 -74.84 2.31
N ALA A 52 14.76 -74.30 1.13
CA ALA A 52 14.24 -72.94 1.00
C ALA A 52 12.85 -72.80 1.65
N LEU A 53 11.98 -73.79 1.49
CA LEU A 53 10.67 -73.80 2.15
C LEU A 53 10.77 -73.91 3.68
N GLU A 54 11.69 -74.74 4.19
CA GLU A 54 11.94 -74.84 5.63
C GLU A 54 12.52 -73.55 6.21
N TRP A 55 13.38 -72.85 5.46
CA TRP A 55 13.89 -71.53 5.84
C TRP A 55 12.78 -70.50 5.98
N GLU A 56 11.88 -70.42 4.98
CA GLU A 56 10.73 -69.52 5.00
C GLU A 56 9.81 -69.82 6.17
N ALA A 57 9.55 -71.11 6.45
CA ALA A 57 8.74 -71.53 7.58
C ALA A 57 9.38 -71.22 8.94
N LYS A 58 10.71 -71.30 9.07
CA LYS A 58 11.43 -71.12 10.33
C LYS A 58 11.71 -69.65 10.67
N TYR A 59 12.10 -68.85 9.67
CA TYR A 59 12.55 -67.48 9.88
C TYR A 59 11.57 -66.42 9.37
N GLY A 60 10.48 -66.82 8.70
CA GLY A 60 9.44 -65.91 8.20
C GLY A 60 9.89 -64.97 7.08
N VAL A 61 11.10 -65.17 6.54
CA VAL A 61 11.67 -64.39 5.45
C VAL A 61 11.64 -65.22 4.17
N PRO A 62 11.05 -64.70 3.08
CA PRO A 62 11.10 -65.36 1.79
C PRO A 62 12.54 -65.60 1.32
N PHE A 63 12.91 -66.85 1.07
CA PHE A 63 14.29 -67.25 0.77
C PHE A 63 14.77 -66.66 -0.57
N HIS A 64 13.84 -66.40 -1.51
CA HIS A 64 14.14 -65.73 -2.77
C HIS A 64 14.74 -64.33 -2.57
N LYS A 65 14.46 -63.62 -1.46
CA LYS A 65 15.10 -62.31 -1.18
C LYS A 65 16.55 -62.46 -0.73
N VAL A 66 16.83 -63.51 0.05
CA VAL A 66 18.19 -63.88 0.47
C VAL A 66 19.00 -64.33 -0.76
N HIS A 67 18.36 -65.10 -1.65
CA HIS A 67 18.96 -65.55 -2.92
C HIS A 67 19.14 -64.43 -3.94
N GLN A 68 18.20 -63.48 -4.05
CA GLN A 68 18.35 -62.27 -4.88
C GLN A 68 19.49 -61.38 -4.38
N THR A 69 19.75 -61.33 -3.07
CA THR A 69 20.93 -60.62 -2.52
C THR A 69 22.23 -61.24 -3.05
N LYS A 70 22.29 -62.58 -3.19
CA LYS A 70 23.40 -63.31 -3.82
C LYS A 70 23.51 -63.04 -5.34
N GLN A 71 22.38 -62.93 -6.04
CA GLN A 71 22.32 -62.72 -7.49
C GLN A 71 22.45 -61.27 -7.95
N ALA A 72 22.07 -60.28 -7.13
CA ALA A 72 22.23 -58.85 -7.45
C ALA A 72 23.72 -58.45 -7.54
N ALA A 73 24.62 -59.30 -7.04
CA ALA A 73 26.06 -59.23 -7.26
C ALA A 73 26.51 -59.89 -8.58
N ASN A 74 25.60 -60.21 -9.51
CA ASN A 74 25.92 -60.63 -10.89
C ASN A 74 26.33 -59.44 -11.78
N GLY A 75 27.30 -58.69 -11.30
CA GLY A 75 28.10 -57.78 -12.10
C GLY A 75 29.58 -57.98 -11.84
N MET A 76 29.98 -58.16 -10.58
CA MET A 76 31.31 -58.57 -10.12
C MET A 76 31.23 -58.76 -8.60
N VAL A 77 31.95 -59.75 -8.07
CA VAL A 77 32.04 -60.20 -6.66
C VAL A 77 31.02 -61.28 -6.29
N ASN A 78 31.50 -62.54 -6.24
CA ASN A 78 30.85 -63.59 -5.46
C ASN A 78 30.80 -63.12 -4.01
N LEU A 79 29.62 -62.70 -3.51
CA LEU A 79 29.43 -62.37 -2.09
C LEU A 79 30.01 -63.51 -1.25
N SER A 80 30.89 -63.17 -0.31
CA SER A 80 31.41 -64.16 0.62
C SER A 80 30.24 -64.79 1.37
N TYR A 81 30.34 -66.07 1.70
CA TYR A 81 29.30 -66.74 2.48
C TYR A 81 28.99 -65.99 3.79
N ASP A 82 29.98 -65.34 4.39
CA ASP A 82 29.80 -64.49 5.58
C ASP A 82 28.98 -63.22 5.30
N GLU A 83 29.10 -62.64 4.11
CA GLU A 83 28.29 -61.48 3.70
C GLU A 83 26.84 -61.88 3.45
N LEU A 84 26.63 -63.07 2.88
CA LEU A 84 25.30 -63.63 2.71
C LEU A 84 24.63 -63.94 4.06
N VAL A 85 25.39 -64.46 5.02
CA VAL A 85 24.94 -64.69 6.41
C VAL A 85 24.55 -63.37 7.07
N ARG A 86 25.37 -62.32 6.94
CA ARG A 86 25.06 -60.98 7.46
C ARG A 86 23.81 -60.40 6.82
N GLY A 87 23.68 -60.50 5.49
CA GLY A 87 22.49 -60.04 4.76
C GLY A 87 21.22 -60.80 5.14
N ALA A 88 21.32 -62.13 5.30
CA ALA A 88 20.21 -62.97 5.75
C ALA A 88 19.75 -62.60 7.17
N LYS A 89 20.67 -62.38 8.11
CA LYS A 89 20.34 -61.90 9.47
C LYS A 89 19.68 -60.53 9.46
N ALA A 90 20.17 -59.60 8.65
CA ALA A 90 19.58 -58.27 8.50
C ALA A 90 18.15 -58.34 7.93
N LEU A 91 17.90 -59.22 6.95
CA LEU A 91 16.57 -59.45 6.40
C LEU A 91 15.61 -60.06 7.42
N ILE A 92 16.07 -61.02 8.23
CA ILE A 92 15.28 -61.61 9.32
C ILE A 92 14.94 -60.57 10.38
N TRP A 93 15.91 -59.75 10.76
CA TRP A 93 15.67 -58.64 11.68
C TRP A 93 14.65 -57.64 11.11
N ALA A 94 14.78 -57.25 9.85
CA ALA A 94 13.84 -56.34 9.18
C ALA A 94 12.40 -56.91 9.08
N HIS A 95 12.26 -58.23 9.03
CA HIS A 95 10.98 -58.94 8.99
C HIS A 95 10.47 -59.37 10.37
N THR A 96 11.22 -59.10 11.44
CA THR A 96 10.78 -59.35 12.80
C THR A 96 9.57 -58.45 13.14
N PRO A 97 8.53 -58.94 13.84
CA PRO A 97 7.34 -58.15 14.15
C PRO A 97 7.61 -56.80 14.82
N GLU A 98 8.70 -56.73 15.61
CA GLU A 98 9.16 -55.51 16.28
C GLU A 98 9.67 -54.45 15.29
N ALA A 99 10.50 -54.84 14.30
CA ALA A 99 10.99 -53.93 13.26
C ALA A 99 9.85 -53.44 12.36
N LEU A 100 8.91 -54.32 12.00
CA LEU A 100 7.72 -53.96 11.23
C LEU A 100 6.77 -53.05 12.02
N ALA A 101 6.64 -53.23 13.34
CA ALA A 101 5.86 -52.35 14.20
C ALA A 101 6.51 -50.97 14.38
N ALA A 102 7.84 -50.92 14.53
CA ALA A 102 8.61 -49.68 14.58
C ALA A 102 8.49 -48.89 13.27
N GLU A 103 8.52 -49.55 12.12
CA GLU A 103 8.36 -48.87 10.83
C GLU A 103 6.92 -48.36 10.61
N ARG A 104 5.92 -49.13 11.04
CA ARG A 104 4.50 -48.69 10.99
C ARG A 104 4.25 -47.47 11.87
N THR A 105 4.77 -47.48 13.10
CA THR A 105 4.63 -46.34 14.04
C THR A 105 5.31 -45.09 13.49
N ARG A 106 6.54 -45.19 12.96
CA ARG A 106 7.21 -44.06 12.28
C ARG A 106 6.39 -43.51 11.12
N ARG A 107 5.81 -44.39 10.30
CA ARG A 107 5.00 -43.96 9.15
C ARG A 107 3.71 -43.27 9.58
N ASP A 108 3.06 -43.76 10.62
CA ASP A 108 1.83 -43.16 11.15
C ASP A 108 2.11 -41.83 11.86
N GLU A 109 3.23 -41.71 12.57
CA GLU A 109 3.71 -40.44 13.13
C GLU A 109 4.00 -39.42 12.02
N CYS A 110 4.72 -39.82 10.97
CA CYS A 110 4.98 -38.95 9.82
C CYS A 110 3.69 -38.45 9.17
N LYS A 111 2.70 -39.33 8.97
CA LYS A 111 1.38 -38.97 8.43
C LYS A 111 0.61 -38.04 9.38
N LYS A 112 0.70 -38.25 10.71
CA LYS A 112 0.06 -37.38 11.70
C LYS A 112 0.68 -35.98 11.67
N MET A 113 2.01 -35.89 11.63
CA MET A 113 2.73 -34.62 11.54
C MET A 113 2.40 -33.87 10.24
N GLU A 114 2.31 -34.57 9.10
CA GLU A 114 1.92 -33.95 7.83
C GLU A 114 0.48 -33.41 7.86
N LYS A 115 -0.46 -34.17 8.44
CA LYS A 115 -1.84 -33.72 8.62
C LYS A 115 -1.92 -32.50 9.52
N GLN A 116 -1.18 -32.47 10.63
CA GLN A 116 -1.12 -31.31 11.53
C GLN A 116 -0.57 -30.08 10.81
N LYS A 117 0.57 -30.20 10.12
CA LYS A 117 1.14 -29.11 9.31
C LYS A 117 0.16 -28.58 8.25
N ARG A 118 -0.58 -29.48 7.59
CA ARG A 118 -1.59 -29.08 6.61
C ARG A 118 -2.74 -28.32 7.26
N GLN A 119 -3.22 -28.76 8.43
CA GLN A 119 -4.27 -28.07 9.17
C GLN A 119 -3.80 -26.69 9.64
N GLU A 120 -2.58 -26.58 10.18
CA GLU A 120 -1.98 -25.31 10.60
C GLU A 120 -1.85 -24.33 9.44
N ALA A 121 -1.34 -24.80 8.28
CA ALA A 121 -1.23 -23.97 7.07
C ALA A 121 -2.60 -23.47 6.56
N ILE A 122 -3.65 -24.29 6.68
CA ILE A 122 -5.02 -23.86 6.35
C ILE A 122 -5.49 -22.81 7.36
N ALA A 123 -5.31 -23.04 8.66
CA ALA A 123 -5.70 -22.10 9.71
C ALA A 123 -4.99 -20.75 9.56
N GLU A 124 -3.69 -20.77 9.25
CA GLU A 124 -2.90 -19.57 9.00
C GLU A 124 -3.38 -18.81 7.77
N LYS A 125 -3.67 -19.49 6.66
CA LYS A 125 -4.26 -18.86 5.47
C LYS A 125 -5.62 -18.23 5.77
N MET A 126 -6.44 -18.87 6.59
CA MET A 126 -7.75 -18.30 6.99
C MET A 126 -7.58 -17.05 7.87
N ARG A 127 -6.68 -17.09 8.87
CA ARG A 127 -6.35 -15.91 9.70
C ARG A 127 -5.81 -14.77 8.86
N SER A 128 -4.89 -15.05 7.94
CA SER A 128 -4.31 -14.04 7.05
C SER A 128 -5.38 -13.38 6.15
N LYS A 129 -6.28 -14.18 5.56
CA LYS A 129 -7.42 -13.67 4.77
C LYS A 129 -8.37 -12.81 5.61
N GLU A 130 -8.63 -13.18 6.86
CA GLU A 130 -9.50 -12.41 7.74
C GLU A 130 -8.88 -11.06 8.10
N VAL A 131 -7.58 -11.02 8.42
CA VAL A 131 -6.83 -9.79 8.67
C VAL A 131 -6.84 -8.90 7.43
N GLN A 132 -6.60 -9.47 6.24
CA GLN A 132 -6.62 -8.72 4.99
C GLN A 132 -8.00 -8.12 4.70
N LYS A 133 -9.08 -8.88 4.92
CA LYS A 133 -10.46 -8.38 4.79
C LYS A 133 -10.76 -7.25 5.78
N LYS A 134 -10.32 -7.37 7.05
CA LYS A 134 -10.51 -6.31 8.05
C LYS A 134 -9.80 -5.02 7.62
N ARG A 135 -8.55 -5.12 7.17
CA ARG A 135 -7.79 -3.97 6.65
C ARG A 135 -8.45 -3.34 5.42
N GLU A 136 -8.98 -4.14 4.50
CA GLU A 136 -9.67 -3.61 3.32
C GLU A 136 -10.97 -2.88 3.71
N MET A 137 -11.75 -3.44 4.64
CA MET A 137 -12.95 -2.79 5.15
C MET A 137 -12.65 -1.49 5.90
N GLU A 138 -11.59 -1.46 6.68
CA GLU A 138 -11.12 -0.26 7.38
C GLU A 138 -10.67 0.81 6.39
N ARG A 139 -9.91 0.42 5.36
CA ARG A 139 -9.51 1.34 4.28
C ARG A 139 -10.71 1.93 3.55
N LYS A 140 -11.71 1.12 3.19
CA LYS A 140 -12.95 1.60 2.56
C LYS A 140 -13.71 2.57 3.45
N LYS A 141 -13.82 2.28 4.75
CA LYS A 141 -14.45 3.20 5.71
C LYS A 141 -13.70 4.53 5.82
N GLN A 142 -12.38 4.49 5.78
CA GLN A 142 -11.55 5.70 5.79
C GLN A 142 -11.74 6.51 4.51
N GLU A 143 -11.71 5.85 3.34
CA GLU A 143 -11.97 6.47 2.04
C GLU A 143 -13.37 7.13 1.99
N GLU A 144 -14.41 6.47 2.53
CA GLU A 144 -15.77 7.03 2.64
C GLU A 144 -15.84 8.26 3.56
N LEU A 145 -15.11 8.23 4.67
CA LEU A 145 -15.05 9.34 5.62
C LEU A 145 -14.31 10.54 5.00
N ASP A 146 -13.18 10.30 4.34
CA ASP A 146 -12.40 11.32 3.66
C ASP A 146 -13.21 11.96 2.53
N ALA A 147 -13.92 11.16 1.72
CA ALA A 147 -14.81 11.66 0.67
C ALA A 147 -15.93 12.54 1.23
N ARG A 148 -16.50 12.18 2.39
CA ARG A 148 -17.54 12.99 3.06
C ARG A 148 -16.98 14.30 3.62
N ILE A 149 -15.76 14.28 4.17
CA ILE A 149 -15.06 15.48 4.62
C ILE A 149 -14.79 16.40 3.44
N GLU A 150 -14.25 15.88 2.33
CA GLU A 150 -13.97 16.64 1.13
C GLU A 150 -15.23 17.28 0.56
N GLU A 151 -16.34 16.54 0.48
CA GLU A 151 -17.60 17.10 0.00
C GLU A 151 -18.11 18.24 0.89
N SER A 152 -17.96 18.09 2.22
CA SER A 152 -18.33 19.14 3.18
C SER A 152 -17.45 20.39 3.03
N LEU A 153 -16.15 20.21 2.78
CA LEU A 153 -15.18 21.28 2.53
C LEU A 153 -15.47 21.97 1.20
N ARG A 154 -15.79 21.23 0.13
CA ARG A 154 -16.17 21.77 -1.18
C ARG A 154 -17.40 22.66 -1.07
N ARG A 155 -18.49 22.16 -0.47
CA ARG A 155 -19.71 22.95 -0.23
C ARG A 155 -19.45 24.17 0.67
N GLY A 156 -18.57 24.04 1.67
CA GLY A 156 -18.14 25.15 2.52
C GLY A 156 -17.30 26.20 1.78
N GLY A 157 -16.42 25.76 0.88
CA GLY A 157 -15.61 26.60 0.00
C GLY A 157 -16.47 27.37 -0.99
N GLU A 158 -17.39 26.70 -1.67
CA GLU A 158 -18.32 27.31 -2.64
C GLU A 158 -19.20 28.38 -2.00
N ARG A 159 -19.74 28.14 -0.79
CA ARG A 159 -20.51 29.16 -0.06
C ARG A 159 -19.68 30.38 0.33
N ARG A 160 -18.43 30.17 0.77
CA ARG A 160 -17.51 31.27 1.10
C ARG A 160 -17.13 32.05 -0.15
N ALA A 161 -16.77 31.36 -1.23
CA ALA A 161 -16.48 31.96 -2.52
C ALA A 161 -17.68 32.77 -3.04
N ALA A 162 -18.89 32.22 -3.03
CA ALA A 162 -20.12 32.91 -3.44
C ALA A 162 -20.39 34.17 -2.58
N ARG A 163 -20.21 34.11 -1.26
CA ARG A 163 -20.35 35.29 -0.38
C ARG A 163 -19.31 36.36 -0.67
N THR A 164 -18.05 35.99 -0.86
CA THR A 164 -16.98 36.94 -1.21
C THR A 164 -17.21 37.54 -2.60
N TRP A 165 -17.69 36.75 -3.56
CA TRP A 165 -18.06 37.20 -4.89
C TRP A 165 -19.21 38.21 -4.81
N GLN A 166 -20.32 37.87 -4.16
CA GLN A 166 -21.44 38.81 -3.95
C GLN A 166 -21.01 40.11 -3.27
N GLY A 167 -20.12 40.04 -2.27
CA GLY A 167 -19.54 41.22 -1.63
C GLY A 167 -18.70 42.07 -2.59
N ARG A 168 -17.84 41.45 -3.39
CA ARG A 168 -17.02 42.13 -4.41
C ARG A 168 -17.88 42.77 -5.50
N TRP A 169 -18.95 42.11 -5.94
CA TRP A 169 -19.89 42.65 -6.92
C TRP A 169 -20.70 43.83 -6.37
N ARG A 170 -21.14 43.76 -5.11
CA ARG A 170 -21.82 44.89 -4.45
C ARG A 170 -20.89 46.10 -4.35
N LEU A 171 -19.64 45.88 -3.95
CA LEU A 171 -18.62 46.93 -3.89
C LEU A 171 -18.34 47.51 -5.28
N ALA A 172 -18.19 46.66 -6.31
CA ALA A 172 -17.96 47.10 -7.68
C ALA A 172 -19.14 47.92 -8.24
N ARG A 173 -20.39 47.48 -8.02
CA ARG A 173 -21.60 48.23 -8.42
C ARG A 173 -21.67 49.59 -7.73
N SER A 174 -21.48 49.63 -6.41
CA SER A 174 -21.48 50.90 -5.67
C SER A 174 -20.34 51.85 -6.10
N SER A 175 -19.20 51.31 -6.54
CA SER A 175 -18.08 52.11 -7.05
C SER A 175 -18.34 52.63 -8.45
N ALA A 176 -19.00 51.83 -9.30
CA ALA A 176 -19.40 52.24 -10.65
C ALA A 176 -20.46 53.34 -10.62
N GLU A 177 -21.46 53.24 -9.74
CA GLU A 177 -22.47 54.29 -9.52
C GLU A 177 -21.82 55.61 -9.08
N LYS A 178 -20.90 55.55 -8.11
CA LYS A 178 -20.16 56.74 -7.63
C LYS A 178 -19.31 57.40 -8.71
N TRP A 179 -18.72 56.59 -9.60
CA TRP A 179 -17.98 57.13 -10.73
C TRP A 179 -18.88 57.73 -11.81
N ASP A 180 -20.02 57.12 -12.11
CA ASP A 180 -21.00 57.70 -13.02
C ASP A 180 -21.49 59.06 -12.47
N ILE A 181 -21.72 59.18 -11.16
CA ILE A 181 -22.03 60.45 -10.49
C ILE A 181 -20.88 61.44 -10.63
N TYR A 182 -19.63 61.03 -10.41
CA TYR A 182 -18.43 61.86 -10.57
C TYR A 182 -18.30 62.41 -12.01
N ILE A 183 -18.44 61.55 -13.02
CA ILE A 183 -18.36 61.95 -14.43
C ILE A 183 -19.53 62.87 -14.82
N ALA A 184 -20.74 62.56 -14.34
CA ALA A 184 -21.92 63.40 -14.57
C ALA A 184 -21.75 64.78 -13.94
N ALA A 185 -21.27 64.86 -12.69
CA ALA A 185 -20.99 66.12 -12.00
C ALA A 185 -19.88 66.92 -12.70
N TRP A 186 -18.81 66.25 -13.15
CA TRP A 186 -17.75 66.88 -13.94
C TRP A 186 -18.29 67.50 -15.24
N ASN A 187 -19.16 66.79 -15.95
CA ASN A 187 -19.73 67.27 -17.22
C ASN A 187 -20.86 68.29 -17.01
N ALA A 188 -21.57 68.25 -15.88
CA ALA A 188 -22.65 69.18 -15.56
C ALA A 188 -22.14 70.57 -15.15
N ASN A 189 -20.95 70.65 -14.54
CA ASN A 189 -20.35 71.92 -14.12
C ASN A 189 -19.77 72.78 -15.26
N THR A 190 -20.11 72.46 -16.52
CA THR A 190 -19.67 73.16 -17.73
C THR A 190 -20.45 74.48 -17.98
N SER A 191 -21.34 74.89 -17.06
CA SER A 191 -22.35 75.93 -17.31
C SER A 191 -22.42 76.99 -16.19
N GLY A 192 -21.52 77.98 -16.22
CA GLY A 192 -21.83 79.37 -15.83
C GLY A 192 -22.25 79.69 -14.39
N LYS A 193 -21.75 79.01 -13.35
CA LYS A 193 -21.85 79.52 -11.96
C LYS A 193 -20.76 80.56 -11.70
N ALA A 194 -21.15 81.73 -11.17
CA ALA A 194 -20.25 82.88 -10.94
C ALA A 194 -19.30 82.73 -9.72
N GLN A 195 -19.57 81.77 -8.83
CA GLN A 195 -18.70 81.37 -7.72
C GLN A 195 -18.86 79.86 -7.54
N LEU A 196 -17.76 79.12 -7.58
CA LEU A 196 -17.73 77.69 -7.28
C LEU A 196 -17.16 77.50 -5.88
N GLY A 197 -17.93 76.85 -5.01
CA GLY A 197 -17.44 76.43 -3.69
C GLY A 197 -16.67 75.11 -3.76
N MET A 198 -15.97 74.79 -2.68
CA MET A 198 -15.29 73.50 -2.51
C MET A 198 -16.23 72.30 -2.67
N ASP A 199 -17.51 72.48 -2.32
CA ASP A 199 -18.57 71.48 -2.39
C ASP A 199 -19.16 71.29 -3.81
N ASP A 200 -18.95 72.26 -4.71
CA ASP A 200 -19.41 72.17 -6.10
C ASP A 200 -18.43 71.35 -6.97
N ILE A 201 -17.22 71.08 -6.50
CA ILE A 201 -16.19 70.37 -7.28
C ILE A 201 -16.31 68.86 -7.05
N PRO A 202 -16.44 68.06 -8.12
CA PRO A 202 -16.50 66.62 -7.98
C PRO A 202 -15.11 66.07 -7.66
N TRP A 203 -14.82 65.79 -6.38
CA TRP A 203 -13.52 65.24 -5.95
C TRP A 203 -13.37 63.75 -6.32
N PRO A 204 -12.17 63.27 -6.70
CA PRO A 204 -11.94 61.89 -7.16
C PRO A 204 -11.84 60.90 -5.98
N VAL A 205 -12.84 60.90 -5.10
CA VAL A 205 -12.94 60.05 -3.91
C VAL A 205 -14.34 59.46 -3.76
N SER A 206 -14.45 58.33 -3.07
CA SER A 206 -15.73 57.62 -2.90
C SER A 206 -16.80 58.40 -2.14
N SER A 207 -16.45 59.49 -1.47
CA SER A 207 -17.37 60.37 -0.75
C SER A 207 -17.71 61.65 -1.51
N GLY A 208 -16.98 61.98 -2.58
CA GLY A 208 -17.14 63.22 -3.33
C GLY A 208 -16.81 64.50 -2.55
N ARG A 209 -16.10 64.42 -1.42
CA ARG A 209 -15.72 65.57 -0.57
C ARG A 209 -14.21 65.76 -0.49
N PHE A 210 -13.76 67.01 -0.34
CA PHE A 210 -12.35 67.33 -0.18
C PHE A 210 -11.75 66.77 1.13
N GLU A 211 -12.54 66.68 2.20
CA GLU A 211 -12.07 66.21 3.52
C GLU A 211 -11.59 64.75 3.53
N ASP A 212 -12.07 63.92 2.58
CA ASP A 212 -11.68 62.51 2.47
C ASP A 212 -10.57 62.28 1.44
N LEU A 213 -9.91 63.35 1.00
CA LEU A 213 -8.83 63.30 0.03
C LEU A 213 -7.57 62.73 0.66
N ASN A 214 -7.27 61.46 0.36
CA ASN A 214 -6.00 60.83 0.71
C ASN A 214 -5.52 59.94 -0.45
N LYS A 215 -4.22 59.62 -0.46
CA LYS A 215 -3.58 58.85 -1.52
C LYS A 215 -4.28 57.50 -1.73
N GLU A 216 -4.64 56.82 -0.65
CA GLU A 216 -5.27 55.50 -0.66
C GLU A 216 -6.71 55.52 -1.19
N SER A 217 -7.46 56.58 -0.89
CA SER A 217 -8.84 56.84 -1.32
C SER A 217 -8.89 57.17 -2.80
N VAL A 218 -7.98 58.02 -3.28
CA VAL A 218 -7.86 58.37 -4.70
C VAL A 218 -7.40 57.14 -5.50
N LYS A 219 -6.36 56.44 -5.03
CA LYS A 219 -5.90 55.18 -5.64
C LYS A 219 -6.99 54.12 -5.65
N GLY A 220 -7.73 53.99 -4.54
CA GLY A 220 -8.85 53.08 -4.38
C GLY A 220 -10.04 53.43 -5.28
N PHE A 221 -10.33 54.71 -5.48
CA PHE A 221 -11.39 55.20 -6.36
C PHE A 221 -11.03 54.98 -7.84
N LEU A 222 -9.84 55.38 -8.26
CA LEU A 222 -9.33 55.17 -9.63
C LEU A 222 -9.24 53.67 -9.98
N SER A 223 -8.80 52.83 -9.05
CA SER A 223 -8.74 51.37 -9.23
C SER A 223 -10.12 50.69 -9.27
N ARG A 224 -11.18 51.38 -8.83
CA ARG A 224 -12.57 50.88 -8.78
C ARG A 224 -13.49 51.58 -9.79
N ALA A 225 -12.94 52.40 -10.69
CA ALA A 225 -13.66 53.00 -11.80
C ALA A 225 -14.44 51.93 -12.62
N PRO A 226 -15.59 52.28 -13.23
CA PRO A 226 -16.50 51.36 -13.90
C PRO A 226 -15.76 50.56 -14.96
N ARG A 227 -15.85 49.25 -14.79
CA ARG A 227 -15.24 48.23 -15.65
C ARG A 227 -16.12 47.90 -16.87
N ASP A 228 -17.31 48.47 -16.94
CA ASP A 228 -18.39 47.97 -17.81
C ASP A 228 -18.65 48.83 -19.05
N LYS A 229 -18.42 50.15 -19.00
CA LYS A 229 -18.74 51.04 -20.13
C LYS A 229 -17.59 51.22 -21.14
N MET A 230 -16.35 50.83 -20.82
CA MET A 230 -15.19 51.14 -21.66
C MET A 230 -14.35 49.91 -22.06
N TRP A 231 -14.32 48.84 -21.27
CA TRP A 231 -13.43 47.70 -21.50
C TRP A 231 -14.03 46.37 -20.99
N GLY A 232 -14.67 45.61 -21.88
CA GLY A 232 -15.33 44.35 -21.55
C GLY A 232 -14.36 43.26 -21.07
N GLY A 233 -14.13 43.15 -19.76
CA GLY A 233 -13.27 42.10 -19.19
C GLY A 233 -13.25 41.99 -17.65
N GLU A 234 -13.03 40.77 -17.16
CA GLU A 234 -13.07 40.36 -15.73
C GLU A 234 -11.86 40.83 -14.88
N ARG A 235 -10.79 41.35 -15.50
CA ARG A 235 -9.64 41.95 -14.81
C ARG A 235 -9.10 43.12 -15.62
N PRO A 236 -8.94 44.32 -15.01
CA PRO A 236 -8.28 45.42 -15.70
C PRO A 236 -6.83 45.03 -15.94
N LEU A 237 -6.38 45.06 -17.19
CA LEU A 237 -4.96 45.00 -17.48
C LEU A 237 -4.31 46.24 -16.84
N LEU A 238 -3.10 46.11 -16.31
CA LEU A 238 -2.34 47.25 -15.74
C LEU A 238 -2.30 48.45 -16.72
N LYS A 239 -2.26 48.16 -18.04
CA LYS A 239 -2.33 49.14 -19.15
C LYS A 239 -3.61 49.99 -19.18
N GLU A 240 -4.75 49.43 -18.79
CA GLU A 240 -6.05 50.11 -18.79
C GLU A 240 -6.13 51.08 -17.60
N ILE A 241 -5.62 50.65 -16.43
CA ILE A 241 -5.49 51.51 -15.25
C ILE A 241 -4.54 52.68 -15.55
N ILE A 242 -3.39 52.41 -16.17
CA ILE A 242 -2.45 53.46 -16.61
C ILE A 242 -3.13 54.46 -17.55
N SER A 243 -3.97 53.99 -18.49
CA SER A 243 -4.66 54.86 -19.44
C SER A 243 -5.72 55.75 -18.77
N LEU A 244 -6.45 55.20 -17.78
CA LEU A 244 -7.43 55.95 -16.99
C LEU A 244 -6.75 56.99 -16.09
N VAL A 245 -5.68 56.62 -15.41
CA VAL A 245 -4.88 57.56 -14.58
C VAL A 245 -4.27 58.66 -15.46
N LYS A 246 -3.85 58.34 -16.69
CA LYS A 246 -3.38 59.34 -17.66
C LYS A 246 -4.47 60.32 -18.07
N ALA A 247 -5.71 59.84 -18.29
CA ALA A 247 -6.84 60.70 -18.61
C ALA A 247 -7.19 61.63 -17.44
N GLU A 248 -7.21 61.10 -16.22
CA GLU A 248 -7.47 61.89 -15.00
C GLU A 248 -6.34 62.88 -14.70
N ARG A 249 -5.07 62.56 -15.00
CA ARG A 249 -3.94 63.51 -14.91
C ARG A 249 -4.14 64.72 -15.82
N ILE A 250 -4.61 64.51 -17.05
CA ILE A 250 -4.89 65.60 -17.99
C ILE A 250 -6.09 66.43 -17.51
N ARG A 251 -7.10 65.75 -16.95
CA ARG A 251 -8.34 66.35 -16.43
C ARG A 251 -8.12 67.23 -15.20
N TRP A 252 -7.27 66.78 -14.28
CA TRP A 252 -6.87 67.50 -13.05
C TRP A 252 -5.60 68.33 -13.19
N HIS A 253 -5.16 68.59 -14.42
CA HIS A 253 -4.10 69.56 -14.63
C HIS A 253 -4.63 70.97 -14.27
N PRO A 254 -3.90 71.78 -13.48
CA PRO A 254 -4.39 73.07 -13.00
C PRO A 254 -4.93 73.98 -14.10
N ASP A 255 -4.27 73.98 -15.27
CA ASP A 255 -4.71 74.69 -16.48
C ASP A 255 -6.06 74.17 -17.05
N THR A 256 -6.24 72.85 -17.10
CA THR A 256 -7.48 72.22 -17.58
C THR A 256 -8.63 72.49 -16.62
N VAL A 257 -8.39 72.35 -15.32
CA VAL A 257 -9.38 72.62 -14.26
C VAL A 257 -9.75 74.10 -14.25
N GLN A 258 -8.77 75.00 -14.37
CA GLN A 258 -9.02 76.43 -14.47
C GLN A 258 -9.80 76.80 -15.73
N ARG A 259 -9.56 76.13 -16.87
CA ARG A 259 -10.38 76.32 -18.08
C ARG A 259 -11.80 75.75 -17.94
N HIS A 260 -11.95 74.65 -17.22
CA HIS A 260 -13.25 73.98 -17.03
C HIS A 260 -14.15 74.65 -15.99
N PHE A 261 -13.57 75.16 -14.90
CA PHE A 261 -14.29 75.71 -13.75
C PHE A 261 -14.10 77.24 -13.61
N GLY A 262 -13.10 77.84 -14.26
CA GLY A 262 -12.62 79.20 -13.95
C GLY A 262 -13.05 80.31 -14.89
N GLY A 263 -14.34 80.40 -15.19
CA GLY A 263 -14.92 81.65 -15.67
C GLY A 263 -14.96 82.71 -14.56
N GLN A 264 -13.86 83.47 -14.39
CA GLN A 264 -13.73 84.72 -13.61
C GLN A 264 -13.96 84.72 -12.07
N GLY A 265 -13.85 83.59 -11.36
CA GLY A 265 -13.98 83.65 -9.88
C GLY A 265 -13.65 82.37 -9.12
N VAL A 266 -12.49 81.75 -9.36
CA VAL A 266 -12.04 80.59 -8.57
C VAL A 266 -11.35 81.06 -7.30
N ASP A 267 -11.81 80.57 -6.14
CA ASP A 267 -11.20 80.84 -4.84
C ASP A 267 -9.75 80.30 -4.77
N ILE A 268 -8.88 81.00 -4.05
CA ILE A 268 -7.47 80.62 -3.86
C ILE A 268 -7.39 79.25 -3.14
N GLU A 269 -8.34 78.96 -2.26
CA GLU A 269 -8.44 77.68 -1.54
C GLU A 269 -8.75 76.51 -2.49
N VAL A 270 -9.65 76.74 -3.45
CA VAL A 270 -9.98 75.76 -4.50
C VAL A 270 -8.76 75.46 -5.37
N LEU A 271 -7.99 76.48 -5.76
CA LEU A 271 -6.77 76.28 -6.57
C LEU A 271 -5.70 75.49 -5.82
N LYS A 272 -5.54 75.71 -4.51
CA LYS A 272 -4.63 74.92 -3.66
C LYS A 272 -5.07 73.45 -3.60
N ALA A 273 -6.35 73.20 -3.41
CA ALA A 273 -6.91 71.86 -3.38
C ALA A 273 -6.79 71.13 -4.72
N VAL A 274 -6.99 71.82 -5.84
CA VAL A 274 -6.77 71.28 -7.18
C VAL A 274 -5.30 70.89 -7.38
N ASN A 275 -4.36 71.70 -6.90
CA ASN A 275 -2.93 71.37 -6.95
C ASN A 275 -2.60 70.15 -6.08
N GLU A 276 -3.23 70.02 -4.92
CA GLU A 276 -3.08 68.86 -4.03
C GLU A 276 -3.60 67.58 -4.70
N VAL A 277 -4.78 67.61 -5.31
CA VAL A 277 -5.32 66.50 -6.10
C VAL A 277 -4.41 66.14 -7.27
N SER A 278 -3.92 67.15 -8.01
CA SER A 278 -3.01 66.94 -9.14
C SER A 278 -1.71 66.26 -8.69
N SER A 279 -1.17 66.66 -7.53
CA SER A 279 0.01 66.06 -6.92
C SER A 279 -0.25 64.61 -6.52
N LEU A 280 -1.37 64.33 -5.86
CA LEU A 280 -1.77 62.98 -5.47
C LEU A 280 -1.99 62.06 -6.68
N ILE A 281 -2.58 62.55 -7.77
CA ILE A 281 -2.75 61.78 -9.02
C ILE A 281 -1.39 61.50 -9.66
N ASN A 282 -0.46 62.46 -9.65
CA ASN A 282 0.90 62.25 -10.14
C ASN A 282 1.66 61.21 -9.30
N GLU A 283 1.50 61.21 -7.97
CA GLU A 283 2.07 60.17 -7.10
C GLU A 283 1.47 58.80 -7.38
N VAL A 284 0.14 58.71 -7.56
CA VAL A 284 -0.53 57.45 -7.92
C VAL A 284 -0.07 56.96 -9.29
N TRP A 285 0.19 57.86 -10.23
CA TRP A 285 0.77 57.51 -11.53
C TRP A 285 2.20 56.97 -11.41
N SER A 286 3.05 57.61 -10.57
CA SER A 286 4.40 57.12 -10.27
C SER A 286 4.43 55.78 -9.54
N ASP A 287 3.43 55.48 -8.71
CA ASP A 287 3.29 54.19 -8.04
C ASP A 287 2.89 53.04 -9.01
N ILE A 288 2.21 53.36 -10.12
CA ILE A 288 1.60 52.38 -11.05
C ILE A 288 2.49 52.15 -12.30
N ASN A 289 3.32 53.13 -12.67
CA ASN A 289 4.21 53.11 -13.83
C ASN A 289 5.64 52.73 -13.46
#